data_AF-A0A1M7HUX8-F1
#
_entry.id   AF-A0A1M7HUX8-F1
#
_cell.length_a   1.000
_cell.length_b   1.000
_cell.length_c   1.000
_cell.angle_alpha   90.00
_cell.angle_beta   90.00
_cell.angle_gamma   90.00
#
_symmetry.space_group_name_H-M   'P 1'
#
loop_
_entity.id
_entity.type
_entity.pdbx_description
1 polymer ?
#
loop_
_entity_poly.entity_id
_entity_poly.type
_entity_poly.pdbx_seq_one_letter_code
_entity_poly.pdbx_strand_id
1 'polypeptide(L)'
;MQKPMRIVVNDHGVLTLPAYAILDNMLNVPERDYRTFEEMCSFFPKDEPSTVRNALTELKDEKYVIIIHGNTYAVNKLRIPNMKLR
;
A
#
# COMPACT_ATOMS: atom_id res chain seq x y z
N MET A 1 18.73 13.84 -15.18
CA MET A 1 17.64 13.86 -14.18
C MET A 1 17.92 12.77 -13.15
N GLN A 2 18.02 13.12 -11.87
CA GLN A 2 18.13 12.13 -10.80
C GLN A 2 16.76 11.47 -10.64
N LYS A 3 16.72 10.14 -10.60
CA LYS A 3 15.47 9.40 -10.40
C LYS A 3 15.02 9.66 -8.95
N PRO A 4 13.74 9.96 -8.70
CA PRO A 4 13.27 10.18 -7.34
C PRO A 4 13.45 8.90 -6.53
N MET A 5 13.94 9.02 -5.29
CA MET A 5 14.10 7.89 -4.38
C MET A 5 12.75 7.26 -4.10
N ARG A 6 12.68 5.93 -4.16
CA ARG A 6 11.48 5.14 -3.90
C ARG A 6 11.74 4.09 -2.84
N ILE A 7 10.76 3.88 -1.97
CA ILE A 7 10.72 2.75 -1.04
C ILE A 7 10.11 1.57 -1.80
N VAL A 8 10.81 0.44 -1.78
CA VAL A 8 10.43 -0.79 -2.50
C VAL A 8 10.45 -1.96 -1.53
N VAL A 9 9.39 -2.75 -1.55
CA VAL A 9 9.23 -3.94 -0.71
C VAL A 9 10.29 -4.99 -1.06
N ASN A 10 10.90 -5.61 -0.05
CA ASN A 10 11.94 -6.62 -0.23
C ASN A 10 11.41 -8.06 -0.40
N ASP A 11 10.14 -8.27 -0.11
CA ASP A 11 9.47 -9.57 -0.14
C ASP A 11 8.99 -9.88 -1.56
N HIS A 12 9.95 -10.03 -2.48
CA HIS A 12 9.67 -10.42 -3.85
C HIS A 12 8.89 -11.75 -3.89
N GLY A 13 7.60 -11.68 -4.22
CA GLY A 13 6.72 -12.85 -4.42
C GLY A 13 5.70 -13.13 -3.31
N VAL A 14 5.68 -12.36 -2.21
CA VAL A 14 4.68 -12.54 -1.14
C VAL A 14 3.36 -11.86 -1.49
N LEU A 15 3.42 -10.69 -2.14
CA LEU A 15 2.24 -9.88 -2.42
C LEU A 15 1.67 -10.12 -3.82
N THR A 16 0.35 -10.14 -3.94
CA THR A 16 -0.36 -10.06 -5.22
C THR A 16 -0.05 -8.74 -5.92
N LEU A 17 -0.21 -8.70 -7.25
CA LEU A 17 0.03 -7.48 -8.03
C LEU A 17 -0.82 -6.29 -7.55
N PRO A 18 -2.13 -6.43 -7.26
CA PRO A 18 -2.92 -5.34 -6.70
C PRO A 18 -2.43 -4.87 -5.32
N ALA A 19 -2.08 -5.80 -4.42
CA ALA A 19 -1.54 -5.46 -3.10
C ALA A 19 -0.22 -4.70 -3.21
N TYR A 20 0.68 -5.15 -4.09
CA TYR A 20 1.93 -4.47 -4.37
C TYR A 20 1.69 -3.05 -4.93
N ALA A 21 0.79 -2.90 -5.90
CA ALA A 21 0.50 -1.59 -6.51
C ALA A 21 -0.08 -0.60 -5.50
N ILE A 22 -1.00 -1.06 -4.64
CA ILE A 22 -1.55 -0.26 -3.55
C ILE A 22 -0.45 0.16 -2.58
N LEU A 23 0.35 -0.78 -2.09
CA LEU A 23 1.40 -0.49 -1.11
C LEU A 23 2.48 0.44 -1.67
N ASP A 24 2.91 0.21 -2.91
CA ASP A 24 3.85 1.09 -3.62
C ASP A 24 3.32 2.52 -3.70
N ASN A 25 2.02 2.67 -3.97
CA ASN A 25 1.37 3.96 -4.03
C ASN A 25 1.32 4.65 -2.65
N MET A 26 0.97 3.92 -1.59
CA MET A 26 0.95 4.48 -0.23
C MET A 26 2.36 4.83 0.30
N LEU A 27 3.38 4.08 -0.09
CA LEU A 27 4.77 4.31 0.35
C LEU A 27 5.42 5.50 -0.35
N ASN A 28 5.06 5.75 -1.62
CA ASN A 28 5.80 6.67 -2.49
C ASN A 28 4.99 7.91 -2.91
N VAL A 29 3.71 7.98 -2.58
CA VAL A 29 2.89 9.19 -2.73
C VAL A 29 2.59 9.71 -1.32
N PRO A 30 3.23 10.81 -0.87
CA PRO A 30 3.10 11.30 0.50
C PRO A 30 1.65 11.51 0.96
N GLU A 31 0.78 11.93 0.04
CA GLU A 31 -0.63 12.17 0.30
C GLU A 31 -1.46 10.88 0.29
N ARG A 32 -0.87 9.69 0.36
CA ARG A 32 -1.61 8.43 0.31
C ARG A 32 -1.16 7.42 1.37
N ASP A 33 -0.33 7.83 2.32
CA ASP A 33 0.13 6.97 3.41
C ASP A 33 -0.97 6.63 4.44
N TYR A 34 -2.10 7.35 4.41
CA TYR A 34 -3.26 7.19 5.29
C TYR A 34 -4.59 7.51 4.58
N ARG A 35 -5.38 6.48 4.24
CA ARG A 35 -6.56 6.61 3.35
C ARG A 35 -7.69 5.65 3.68
N THR A 36 -8.93 6.05 3.43
CA THR A 36 -10.10 5.17 3.56
C THR A 36 -10.21 4.20 2.39
N PHE A 37 -10.99 3.13 2.55
CA PHE A 37 -11.30 2.22 1.43
C PHE A 37 -11.88 2.95 0.21
N GLU A 38 -12.79 3.89 0.42
CA GLU A 38 -13.46 4.64 -0.64
C GLU A 38 -12.47 5.53 -1.40
N GLU A 39 -11.57 6.20 -0.67
CA GLU A 39 -10.47 6.96 -1.27
C GLU A 39 -9.53 6.05 -2.06
N MET A 40 -9.22 4.85 -1.53
CA MET A 40 -8.38 3.88 -2.23
C MET A 40 -9.03 3.41 -3.54
N CYS A 41 -10.33 3.09 -3.54
CA CYS A 41 -11.05 2.78 -4.78
C CYS A 41 -10.97 3.92 -5.80
N SER A 42 -11.00 5.18 -5.35
CA SER A 42 -10.89 6.34 -6.25
C SER A 42 -9.50 6.47 -6.90
N PHE A 43 -8.44 5.97 -6.26
CA PHE A 43 -7.08 5.99 -6.81
C PHE A 43 -6.85 4.88 -7.85
N PHE A 44 -7.67 3.82 -7.81
CA PHE A 44 -7.60 2.66 -8.69
C PHE A 44 -8.94 2.45 -9.42
N PRO A 45 -9.41 3.43 -10.23
CA PRO A 45 -10.76 3.41 -10.81
C PRO A 45 -10.98 2.30 -11.85
N LYS A 46 -9.92 1.60 -12.27
CA LYS A 46 -9.99 0.46 -13.20
C LYS A 46 -10.18 -0.87 -12.48
N ASP A 47 -9.93 -0.91 -11.17
CA ASP A 47 -10.07 -2.10 -10.37
C ASP A 47 -11.47 -2.15 -9.74
N GLU A 48 -12.06 -3.33 -9.72
CA GLU A 48 -13.29 -3.55 -8.97
C GLU A 48 -13.07 -3.31 -7.47
N PRO A 49 -14.06 -2.77 -6.74
CA PRO A 49 -13.94 -2.54 -5.29
C PRO A 49 -13.56 -3.80 -4.50
N SER A 50 -13.97 -4.99 -4.97
CA SER A 50 -13.59 -6.27 -4.39
C SER A 50 -12.10 -6.55 -4.49
N THR A 51 -11.46 -6.20 -5.62
CA THR A 51 -10.01 -6.33 -5.83
C THR A 51 -9.25 -5.46 -4.85
N VAL A 52 -9.64 -4.18 -4.71
CA VAL A 52 -9.04 -3.25 -3.75
C VAL A 52 -9.21 -3.76 -2.32
N ARG A 53 -10.39 -4.29 -1.98
CA ARG A 53 -10.66 -4.84 -0.64
C ARG A 53 -9.81 -6.07 -0.33
N ASN A 54 -9.68 -6.99 -1.27
CA ASN A 54 -8.88 -8.19 -1.11
C ASN A 54 -7.40 -7.84 -0.93
N ALA A 55 -6.89 -6.92 -1.74
CA ALA A 55 -5.52 -6.41 -1.64
C ALA A 55 -5.25 -5.71 -0.30
N LEU A 56 -6.16 -4.85 0.18
CA LEU A 56 -6.02 -4.22 1.50
C LEU A 56 -6.10 -5.23 2.65
N THR A 57 -6.90 -6.30 2.49
CA THR A 57 -6.97 -7.39 3.48
C THR A 57 -5.64 -8.14 3.53
N GLU A 58 -5.10 -8.51 2.38
CA GLU A 58 -3.78 -9.14 2.26
C GLU A 58 -2.68 -8.27 2.89
N LEU A 59 -2.62 -6.98 2.57
CA LEU A 59 -1.63 -6.06 3.14
C LEU A 59 -1.76 -5.94 4.68
N LYS A 60 -2.98 -6.03 5.21
CA LYS A 60 -3.24 -5.98 6.64
C LYS A 60 -2.78 -7.28 7.32
N ASP A 61 -3.11 -8.43 6.73
CA ASP A 61 -2.71 -9.74 7.25
C ASP A 61 -1.19 -9.91 7.22
N GLU A 62 -0.57 -9.44 6.14
CA GLU A 62 0.88 -9.30 5.98
C GLU A 62 1.44 -8.10 6.75
N LYS A 63 0.69 -7.38 7.59
CA LYS A 63 1.17 -6.30 8.48
C LYS A 63 1.91 -5.15 7.76
N TYR A 64 1.69 -4.96 6.47
CA TYR A 64 2.16 -3.82 5.69
C TYR A 64 1.31 -2.57 5.92
N VAL A 65 0.02 -2.76 6.20
CA VAL A 65 -0.90 -1.70 6.62
C VAL A 65 -1.55 -2.02 7.95
N ILE A 66 -1.96 -0.98 8.67
CA ILE A 66 -2.74 -1.08 9.90
C ILE A 66 -4.05 -0.30 9.73
N ILE A 67 -5.08 -0.70 10.46
CA ILE A 67 -6.36 0.02 10.53
C ILE A 67 -6.32 0.90 11.78
N ILE A 68 -6.42 2.21 11.61
CA ILE A 68 -6.27 3.16 12.73
C ILE A 68 -7.64 3.62 13.25
N HIS A 69 -8.62 3.84 12.36
CA HIS A 69 -10.00 4.20 12.74
C HIS A 69 -11.00 3.71 11.69
N GLY A 70 -11.94 2.84 12.10
CA GLY A 70 -12.99 2.32 11.23
C GLY A 70 -12.42 1.64 9.99
N ASN A 71 -12.59 2.27 8.83
CA ASN A 71 -12.17 1.75 7.52
C ASN A 71 -10.97 2.51 6.92
N THR A 72 -10.14 3.11 7.78
CA THR A 72 -8.97 3.89 7.37
C THR A 72 -7.67 3.11 7.54
N TYR A 73 -6.95 2.95 6.45
CA TYR A 73 -5.73 2.17 6.32
C TYR A 73 -4.51 3.10 6.33
N ALA A 74 -3.48 2.71 7.08
CA ALA A 74 -2.21 3.42 7.13
C ALA A 74 -1.04 2.50 6.86
N VAL A 75 0.01 3.00 6.21
CA VAL A 75 1.27 2.27 6.10
C VAL A 75 1.82 1.96 7.48
N ASN A 76 2.18 0.71 7.71
CA ASN A 76 2.93 0.31 8.90
C ASN A 76 4.38 0.77 8.78
N LYS A 77 4.67 1.96 9.31
CA LYS A 77 6.01 2.58 9.25
C LYS A 77 7.10 1.73 9.93
N LEU A 78 6.73 0.82 10.84
CA LEU A 78 7.67 -0.11 11.48
C LEU A 78 8.22 -1.17 10.52
N ARG A 79 7.57 -1.41 9.37
CA ARG A 79 8.08 -2.32 8.33
C ARG A 79 9.04 -1.65 7.35
N ILE A 80 9.02 -0.32 7.23
CA ILE A 80 9.84 0.42 6.27
C ILE A 80 11.35 0.15 6.43
N PRO A 81 11.93 0.04 7.64
CA PRO A 81 13.35 -0.27 7.79
C PRO A 81 13.79 -1.60 7.13
N ASN A 82 12.85 -2.52 6.90
CA ASN A 82 13.12 -3.81 6.25
C ASN A 82 12.96 -3.74 4.71
N MET A 83 12.67 -2.57 4.15
CA MET A 83 12.47 -2.34 2.71
C MET A 83 13.74 -1.75 2.07
N LYS A 84 13.79 -1.69 0.72
CA LYS A 84 14.91 -1.09 -0.03
C LYS A 84 14.57 0.32 -0.46
N LEU A 85 15.58 1.18 -0.50
CA LEU A 85 15.54 2.46 -1.21
C LEU A 85 16.13 2.25 -2.62
N ARG A 86 15.45 2.75 -3.66
CA ARG A 86 15.88 2.67 -5.06
C ARG A 86 15.73 3.99 -5.80
#